data_AF-A0A411HP40-F1
#
_entry.id   AF-A0A411HP40-F1
#
_cell.length_a   1.000
_cell.length_b   1.000
_cell.length_c   1.000
_cell.angle_alpha   90.00
_cell.angle_beta   90.00
_cell.angle_gamma   90.00
#
_symmetry.space_group_name_H-M   'P 1'
#
loop_
_entity.id
_entity.type
_entity.pdbx_description
1 polymer ?
#
loop_
_entity_poly.entity_id
_entity_poly.type
_entity_poly.pdbx_seq_one_letter_code
_entity_poly.pdbx_strand_id
1 'polypeptide(L)'
;MLNPVARRFGWLDHPRNRKDHASATPFTGGLAIMLAVLASLPFAHLTIETVLAFCAAALLLLMIGILDDLHSLPWPLRLLIQCAAALIMVYAGGLRARYVGLPGDAAWFDLATFSVPFTVFITVGVINALNMLDGSDGLAGCVTLATLLMLAAVSHFVGNVALLDLIVILAGAVAGFLVLNLRYPGQPRARAFLGNSGSTILGFAIAWLTIRISHSSLYPVSSVLGPWFVAPPLIDCVVLITRRLHQRRSPFGGDRDHLHHLMLDAGYSPTQVALLLATLTLLLGFGALLATCLGAHPLALVVTFFVLIAAHYFFTLDRQRAVSALRHLGRGLRLI
;
A
#
# COMPACT_ATOMS: atom_id res chain seq x y z
N MET A 1 13.91 -15.62 -14.26
CA MET A 1 13.63 -17.07 -14.31
C MET A 1 12.13 -17.41 -14.39
N LEU A 2 11.20 -16.51 -14.05
CA LEU A 2 9.75 -16.80 -14.12
C LEU A 2 9.11 -16.59 -15.51
N ASN A 3 9.76 -15.89 -16.45
CA ASN A 3 9.21 -15.62 -17.79
C ASN A 3 8.81 -16.89 -18.58
N PRO A 4 9.58 -18.01 -18.57
CA PRO A 4 9.16 -19.24 -19.24
C PRO A 4 7.93 -19.88 -18.60
N VAL A 5 7.83 -19.82 -17.27
CA VAL A 5 6.68 -20.32 -16.49
C VAL A 5 5.45 -19.46 -16.79
N ALA A 6 5.58 -18.13 -16.73
CA ALA A 6 4.50 -17.21 -17.04
C ALA A 6 3.99 -17.37 -18.47
N ARG A 7 4.88 -17.58 -19.45
CA ARG A 7 4.48 -17.89 -20.84
C ARG A 7 3.79 -19.26 -20.97
N ARG A 8 4.24 -20.28 -20.24
CA ARG A 8 3.68 -21.63 -20.29
C ARG A 8 2.29 -21.72 -19.65
N PHE A 9 2.03 -20.93 -18.60
CA PHE A 9 0.75 -20.91 -17.89
C PHE A 9 -0.17 -19.74 -18.27
N GLY A 10 0.21 -18.92 -19.26
CA GLY A 10 -0.62 -17.80 -19.72
C GLY A 10 -0.69 -16.61 -18.74
N TRP A 11 0.26 -16.48 -17.81
CA TRP A 11 0.36 -15.38 -16.84
C TRP A 11 0.95 -14.11 -17.49
N LEU A 12 0.43 -13.76 -18.65
CA LEU A 12 0.88 -12.68 -19.50
C LEU A 12 -0.22 -11.62 -19.57
N ASP A 13 0.13 -10.34 -19.41
CA ASP A 13 -0.77 -9.26 -19.78
C ASP A 13 -0.95 -9.26 -21.30
N HIS A 14 -2.05 -9.85 -21.77
CA HIS A 14 -2.43 -9.81 -23.18
C HIS A 14 -3.22 -8.52 -23.42
N PRO A 15 -2.77 -7.62 -24.31
CA PRO A 15 -3.41 -6.33 -24.50
C PRO A 15 -4.84 -6.50 -25.03
N ARG A 16 -5.85 -6.31 -24.18
CA ARG A 16 -7.24 -6.14 -24.59
C ARG A 16 -7.50 -4.67 -24.87
N ASN A 17 -7.55 -4.29 -26.16
CA ASN A 17 -8.18 -3.12 -26.79
C ASN A 17 -8.14 -1.72 -26.09
N ARG A 18 -7.27 -1.48 -25.11
CA ARG A 18 -7.20 -0.16 -24.43
C ARG A 18 -5.82 0.24 -23.88
N LYS A 19 -4.72 -0.45 -24.25
CA LYS A 19 -3.35 -0.13 -23.81
C LYS A 19 -2.31 -0.39 -24.92
N ASP A 20 -1.45 0.60 -25.19
CA ASP A 20 -0.45 0.68 -26.28
C ASP A 20 0.82 -0.18 -26.07
N HIS A 21 0.74 -1.47 -25.68
CA HIS A 21 1.95 -2.29 -25.50
C HIS A 21 1.94 -3.58 -26.35
N ALA A 22 2.96 -3.74 -27.20
CA ALA A 22 3.10 -4.80 -28.22
C ALA A 22 3.78 -6.11 -27.72
N SER A 23 4.09 -6.24 -26.43
CA SER A 23 4.75 -7.43 -25.87
C SER A 23 4.16 -7.77 -24.50
N ALA A 24 3.73 -9.02 -24.34
CA ALA A 24 3.21 -9.56 -23.09
C ALA A 24 4.25 -9.51 -21.96
N THR A 25 3.98 -8.69 -20.93
CA THR A 25 4.78 -8.61 -19.71
C THR A 25 4.16 -9.51 -18.64
N PRO A 26 4.96 -10.32 -17.92
CA PRO A 26 4.42 -11.30 -16.98
C PRO A 26 4.05 -10.70 -15.61
N PHE A 27 2.92 -11.14 -15.05
CA PHE A 27 2.46 -10.83 -13.69
C PHE A 27 3.17 -11.71 -12.64
N THR A 28 4.50 -11.62 -12.59
CA THR A 28 5.31 -12.47 -11.70
C THR A 28 5.83 -11.77 -10.46
N GLY A 29 5.57 -10.46 -10.30
CA GLY A 29 6.11 -9.65 -9.21
C GLY A 29 5.67 -10.14 -7.84
N GLY A 30 4.36 -10.31 -7.62
CA GLY A 30 3.83 -10.81 -6.34
C GLY A 30 4.38 -12.17 -5.92
N LEU A 31 4.45 -13.12 -6.85
CA LEU A 31 5.02 -14.44 -6.59
C LEU A 31 6.52 -14.36 -6.25
N ALA A 32 7.29 -13.55 -7.01
CA ALA A 32 8.72 -13.37 -6.75
C ALA A 32 8.97 -12.76 -5.36
N ILE A 33 8.19 -11.74 -4.97
CA ILE A 33 8.26 -11.13 -3.65
C ILE A 33 7.94 -12.17 -2.57
N MET A 34 6.87 -12.95 -2.73
CA MET A 34 6.52 -13.98 -1.74
C MET A 34 7.61 -15.04 -1.59
N LEU A 35 8.16 -15.54 -2.71
CA LEU A 35 9.23 -16.53 -2.67
C LEU A 35 10.49 -15.98 -1.99
N ALA A 36 10.84 -14.72 -2.24
CA ALA A 36 11.95 -14.05 -1.56
C ALA A 36 11.68 -13.94 -0.05
N VAL A 37 10.47 -13.53 0.36
CA VAL A 37 10.08 -13.45 1.77
C VAL A 37 10.18 -14.82 2.42
N LEU A 38 9.56 -15.85 1.85
CA LEU A 38 9.58 -17.22 2.38
C LEU A 38 10.99 -17.78 2.53
N ALA A 39 11.87 -17.53 1.56
CA ALA A 39 13.26 -17.95 1.61
C ALA A 39 14.08 -17.24 2.70
N SER A 40 13.68 -16.02 3.09
CA SER A 40 14.37 -15.21 4.09
C SER A 40 13.82 -15.35 5.51
N LEU A 41 12.57 -15.80 5.68
CA LEU A 41 11.94 -15.96 7.01
C LEU A 41 12.72 -16.85 8.01
N PRO A 42 13.43 -17.92 7.60
CA PRO A 42 14.25 -18.71 8.54
C PRO A 42 15.37 -17.92 9.22
N PHE A 43 15.75 -16.76 8.69
CA PHE A 43 16.77 -15.88 9.24
C PHE A 43 16.19 -14.76 10.12
N ALA A 44 14.87 -14.69 10.29
CA ALA A 44 14.20 -13.67 11.08
C ALA A 44 13.94 -14.15 12.52
N HIS A 45 14.01 -13.23 13.48
CA HIS A 45 13.74 -13.49 14.90
C HIS A 45 12.23 -13.48 15.21
N LEU A 46 11.43 -14.10 14.35
CA LEU A 46 9.97 -14.17 14.48
C LEU A 46 9.56 -15.46 15.21
N THR A 47 8.47 -15.39 15.98
CA THR A 47 7.88 -16.61 16.55
C THR A 47 7.25 -17.46 15.45
N ILE A 48 7.22 -18.78 15.65
CA ILE A 48 6.64 -19.70 14.67
C ILE A 48 5.16 -19.39 14.43
N GLU A 49 4.41 -18.98 15.45
CA GLU A 49 3.00 -18.60 15.34
C GLU A 49 2.84 -17.34 14.47
N THR A 50 3.72 -16.35 14.64
CA THR A 50 3.72 -15.13 13.81
C THR A 50 4.00 -15.49 12.35
N VAL A 51 5.00 -16.35 12.11
CA VAL A 51 5.35 -16.81 10.76
C VAL A 51 4.20 -17.57 10.12
N LEU A 52 3.62 -18.55 10.82
CA LEU A 52 2.51 -19.36 10.31
C LEU A 52 1.28 -18.51 10.00
N ALA A 53 0.90 -17.61 10.90
CA ALA A 53 -0.26 -16.74 10.70
C ALA A 53 -0.06 -15.76 9.53
N PHE A 54 1.12 -15.14 9.42
CA PHE A 54 1.45 -14.25 8.30
C PHE A 54 1.44 -15.01 6.98
N CYS A 55 2.13 -16.16 6.92
CA CYS A 55 2.22 -16.99 5.72
C CYS A 55 0.86 -17.55 5.29
N ALA A 56 0.00 -17.99 6.23
CA ALA A 56 -1.32 -18.49 5.92
C ALA A 56 -2.20 -17.41 5.26
N ALA A 57 -2.24 -16.20 5.84
CA ALA A 57 -2.99 -15.08 5.27
C ALA A 57 -2.38 -14.62 3.93
N ALA A 58 -1.06 -14.52 3.85
CA ALA A 58 -0.39 -14.04 2.65
C ALA A 58 -0.46 -15.04 1.48
N LEU A 59 -0.44 -16.35 1.76
CA LEU A 59 -0.65 -17.39 0.75
C LEU A 59 -2.08 -17.38 0.22
N LEU A 60 -3.08 -17.20 1.10
CA LEU A 60 -4.47 -17.03 0.69
C LEU A 60 -4.63 -15.83 -0.26
N LEU A 61 -4.01 -14.69 0.08
CA LEU A 61 -4.02 -13.48 -0.74
C LEU A 61 -3.23 -13.65 -2.05
N LEU A 62 -2.13 -14.38 -2.03
CA LEU A 62 -1.37 -14.72 -3.24
C LEU A 62 -2.21 -15.56 -4.19
N MET A 63 -2.85 -16.62 -3.70
CA MET A 63 -3.68 -17.51 -4.51
C MET A 63 -4.85 -16.76 -5.14
N ILE A 64 -5.59 -15.96 -4.36
CA ILE A 64 -6.72 -15.20 -4.90
C ILE A 64 -6.26 -14.12 -5.87
N GLY A 65 -5.12 -13.47 -5.62
CA GLY A 65 -4.60 -12.44 -6.50
C GLY A 65 -4.09 -13.00 -7.82
N ILE A 66 -3.46 -14.18 -7.81
CA ILE A 66 -3.11 -14.91 -9.04
C ILE A 66 -4.40 -15.28 -9.80
N LEU A 67 -5.42 -15.77 -9.10
CA LEU A 67 -6.69 -16.11 -9.72
C LEU A 67 -7.41 -14.88 -10.31
N ASP A 68 -7.31 -13.73 -9.66
CA ASP A 68 -7.82 -12.44 -10.16
C ASP A 68 -7.07 -11.97 -11.40
N ASP A 69 -5.74 -12.07 -11.39
CA ASP A 69 -4.88 -11.74 -12.54
C ASP A 69 -5.23 -12.60 -13.78
N LEU A 70 -5.68 -13.85 -13.58
CA LEU A 70 -6.03 -14.78 -14.68
C LEU A 70 -7.48 -14.70 -15.14
N HIS A 71 -8.42 -14.54 -14.20
CA HIS A 71 -9.84 -14.70 -14.49
C HIS A 71 -10.69 -13.44 -14.24
N SER A 72 -10.08 -12.35 -13.74
CA SER A 72 -10.80 -11.10 -13.40
C SER A 72 -12.01 -11.38 -12.48
N LEU A 73 -11.72 -11.70 -11.23
CA LEU A 73 -12.72 -12.12 -10.26
C LEU A 73 -13.69 -10.99 -9.89
N PRO A 74 -14.94 -11.32 -9.52
CA PRO A 74 -15.89 -10.33 -9.08
C PRO A 74 -15.44 -9.70 -7.75
N TRP A 75 -15.61 -8.39 -7.62
CA TRP A 75 -15.16 -7.63 -6.46
C TRP A 75 -15.66 -8.15 -5.09
N PRO A 76 -16.89 -8.70 -4.93
CA PRO A 76 -17.33 -9.22 -3.64
C PRO A 76 -16.51 -10.42 -3.18
N LEU A 77 -16.07 -11.28 -4.12
CA LEU A 77 -15.23 -12.42 -3.80
C LEU A 77 -13.85 -11.96 -3.33
N ARG A 78 -13.26 -10.96 -4.00
CA ARG A 78 -11.99 -10.36 -3.59
C ARG A 78 -12.09 -9.78 -2.17
N LEU A 79 -13.18 -9.04 -1.90
CA LEU A 79 -13.43 -8.46 -0.58
C LEU A 79 -13.60 -9.54 0.51
N LEU A 80 -14.35 -10.60 0.22
CA LEU A 80 -14.55 -11.72 1.16
C LEU A 80 -13.22 -12.37 1.55
N ILE A 81 -12.32 -12.59 0.59
CA ILE A 81 -11.02 -13.21 0.85
C ILE A 81 -10.07 -12.24 1.59
N GLN A 82 -10.12 -10.95 1.27
CA GLN A 82 -9.38 -9.94 2.04
C GLN A 82 -9.86 -9.88 3.51
N CYS A 83 -11.17 -9.96 3.75
CA CYS A 83 -11.73 -10.09 5.09
C CYS A 83 -11.26 -11.37 5.77
N ALA A 84 -11.25 -12.51 5.09
CA ALA A 84 -10.75 -13.77 5.64
C ALA A 84 -9.27 -13.67 6.05
N ALA A 85 -8.42 -13.07 5.20
CA ALA A 85 -7.01 -12.83 5.53
C ALA A 85 -6.84 -11.89 6.74
N ALA A 86 -7.66 -10.84 6.85
CA ALA A 86 -7.67 -9.97 8.02
C ALA A 86 -8.13 -10.69 9.30
N LEU A 87 -9.08 -11.63 9.21
CA LEU A 87 -9.50 -12.46 10.34
C LEU A 87 -8.41 -13.45 10.77
N ILE A 88 -7.65 -14.03 9.83
CA ILE A 88 -6.46 -14.84 10.16
C ILE A 88 -5.45 -13.99 10.93
N MET A 89 -5.18 -12.76 10.47
CA MET A 89 -4.31 -11.82 11.18
C MET A 89 -4.79 -11.54 12.62
N VAL A 90 -6.11 -11.36 12.82
CA VAL A 90 -6.69 -11.11 14.14
C VAL A 90 -6.59 -12.33 15.06
N TYR A 91 -7.07 -13.49 14.62
CA TYR A 91 -7.24 -14.66 15.50
C TYR A 91 -6.00 -15.55 15.59
N ALA A 92 -5.30 -15.78 14.47
CA ALA A 92 -4.07 -16.57 14.47
C ALA A 92 -2.84 -15.70 14.73
N GLY A 93 -2.81 -14.47 14.21
CA GLY A 93 -1.72 -13.52 14.44
C GLY A 93 -1.79 -12.77 15.77
N GLY A 94 -2.97 -12.77 16.42
CA GLY A 94 -3.21 -12.04 17.66
C GLY A 94 -3.20 -10.51 17.49
N LEU A 95 -3.40 -10.00 16.26
CA LEU A 95 -3.22 -8.59 15.93
C LEU A 95 -4.54 -7.88 15.74
N ARG A 96 -4.83 -6.92 16.62
CA ARG A 96 -6.05 -6.12 16.54
C ARG A 96 -5.80 -4.67 16.89
N ALA A 97 -6.28 -3.76 16.06
CA ALA A 97 -6.36 -2.35 16.42
C ALA A 97 -7.43 -2.18 17.52
N ARG A 98 -7.02 -2.32 18.78
CA ARG A 98 -7.92 -2.20 19.96
C ARG A 98 -8.03 -0.77 20.47
N TYR A 99 -6.93 -0.04 20.48
CA TYR A 99 -6.88 1.31 21.02
C TYR A 99 -6.68 2.33 19.91
N VAL A 100 -7.43 3.42 19.99
CA VAL A 100 -7.12 4.66 19.27
C VAL A 100 -6.43 5.60 20.24
N GLY A 101 -5.34 6.24 19.82
CA GLY A 101 -4.53 7.11 20.69
C GLY A 101 -3.49 6.36 21.54
N LEU A 102 -2.89 7.06 22.49
CA LEU A 102 -1.95 6.49 23.48
C LEU A 102 -2.65 6.28 24.83
N PRO A 103 -2.28 5.24 25.61
CA PRO A 103 -2.81 5.06 26.96
C PRO A 103 -2.56 6.31 27.83
N GLY A 104 -3.63 6.84 28.45
CA GLY A 104 -3.56 8.04 29.30
C GLY A 104 -3.80 9.37 28.60
N ASP A 105 -3.88 9.40 27.27
CA ASP A 105 -4.29 10.59 26.52
C ASP A 105 -5.81 10.77 26.53
N ALA A 106 -6.28 12.01 26.37
CA ALA A 106 -7.71 12.31 26.19
C ALA A 106 -8.32 11.64 24.94
N ALA A 107 -7.48 11.25 23.97
CA ALA A 107 -7.86 10.51 22.77
C ALA A 107 -7.84 8.97 22.95
N TRP A 108 -7.52 8.46 24.14
CA TRP A 108 -7.49 7.03 24.41
C TRP A 108 -8.90 6.45 24.37
N PHE A 109 -9.15 5.61 23.36
CA PHE A 109 -10.44 4.95 23.18
C PHE A 109 -10.26 3.45 22.96
N ASP A 110 -10.81 2.63 23.87
CA ASP A 110 -10.89 1.16 23.69
C ASP A 110 -12.08 0.82 22.79
N LEU A 111 -11.79 0.28 21.61
CA LEU A 111 -12.79 -0.18 20.65
C LEU A 111 -13.53 -1.43 21.14
N ALA A 112 -13.03 -2.13 22.16
CA ALA A 112 -13.62 -3.33 22.73
C ALA A 112 -14.06 -4.32 21.63
N THR A 113 -15.33 -4.70 21.57
CA THR A 113 -15.87 -5.64 20.56
C THR A 113 -15.77 -5.09 19.13
N PHE A 114 -15.73 -3.77 18.93
CA PHE A 114 -15.56 -3.15 17.62
C PHE A 114 -14.11 -3.21 17.10
N SER A 115 -13.14 -3.66 17.91
CA SER A 115 -11.74 -3.76 17.48
C SER A 115 -11.58 -4.69 16.28
N VAL A 116 -12.36 -5.78 16.22
CA VAL A 116 -12.25 -6.77 15.13
C VAL A 116 -12.82 -6.22 13.82
N PRO A 117 -14.08 -5.75 13.74
CA PRO A 117 -14.59 -5.09 12.54
C PRO A 117 -13.72 -3.91 12.07
N PHE A 118 -13.22 -3.10 13.01
CA PHE A 118 -12.34 -1.99 12.69
C PHE A 118 -11.01 -2.45 12.10
N THR A 119 -10.39 -3.49 12.68
CA THR A 119 -9.15 -4.08 12.15
C THR A 119 -9.36 -4.62 10.73
N VAL A 120 -10.46 -5.34 10.50
CA VAL A 120 -10.80 -5.84 9.15
C VAL A 120 -10.97 -4.67 8.17
N PHE A 121 -11.72 -3.63 8.57
CA PHE A 121 -11.96 -2.45 7.74
C PHE A 121 -10.66 -1.75 7.33
N ILE A 122 -9.76 -1.45 8.27
CA ILE A 122 -8.50 -0.77 7.96
C ILE A 122 -7.57 -1.65 7.11
N THR A 123 -7.49 -2.96 7.39
CA THR A 123 -6.65 -3.88 6.61
C THR A 123 -7.13 -3.98 5.18
N VAL A 124 -8.44 -4.18 4.98
CA VAL A 124 -9.06 -4.20 3.65
C VAL A 124 -8.89 -2.86 2.94
N GLY A 125 -9.04 -1.74 3.66
CA GLY A 125 -8.83 -0.40 3.13
C GLY A 125 -7.41 -0.19 2.59
N VAL A 126 -6.38 -0.56 3.36
CA VAL A 126 -4.98 -0.47 2.94
C VAL A 126 -4.70 -1.40 1.75
N ILE A 127 -5.20 -2.63 1.76
CA ILE A 127 -5.10 -3.55 0.63
C ILE A 127 -5.64 -2.92 -0.66
N ASN A 128 -6.86 -2.37 -0.62
CA ASN A 128 -7.48 -1.77 -1.79
C ASN A 128 -6.80 -0.46 -2.21
N ALA A 129 -6.32 0.35 -1.25
CA ALA A 129 -5.56 1.56 -1.56
C ALA A 129 -4.26 1.24 -2.33
N LEU A 130 -3.52 0.21 -1.93
CA LEU A 130 -2.31 -0.22 -2.63
C LEU A 130 -2.62 -0.89 -3.98
N ASN A 131 -3.70 -1.67 -4.08
CA ASN A 131 -4.15 -2.26 -5.34
C ASN A 131 -4.55 -1.17 -6.35
N MET A 132 -5.29 -0.15 -5.92
CA MET A 132 -5.68 1.00 -6.74
C MET A 132 -4.48 1.87 -7.16
N LEU A 133 -3.40 1.87 -6.37
CA LEU A 133 -2.17 2.59 -6.67
C LEU A 133 -1.32 1.89 -7.75
N ASP A 134 -1.46 0.56 -7.93
CA ASP A 134 -0.69 -0.26 -8.88
C ASP A 134 -1.12 -0.07 -10.35
N GLY A 135 -1.29 1.19 -10.77
CA GLY A 135 -1.68 1.59 -12.13
C GLY A 135 -0.53 2.09 -13.00
N SER A 136 0.69 2.18 -12.46
CA SER A 136 1.87 2.73 -13.17
C SER A 136 3.17 2.05 -12.73
N ASP A 137 4.07 1.81 -13.70
CA ASP A 137 5.37 1.18 -13.48
C ASP A 137 6.19 1.88 -12.39
N GLY A 138 6.62 1.11 -11.39
CA GLY A 138 7.41 1.57 -10.25
C GLY A 138 6.58 2.19 -9.12
N LEU A 139 5.34 2.60 -9.35
CA LEU A 139 4.59 3.43 -8.40
C LEU A 139 4.26 2.70 -7.08
N ALA A 140 3.54 1.58 -7.14
CA ALA A 140 3.16 0.83 -5.94
C ALA A 140 4.40 0.29 -5.20
N GLY A 141 5.44 -0.13 -5.93
CA GLY A 141 6.70 -0.58 -5.36
C GLY A 141 7.45 0.54 -4.62
N CYS A 142 7.59 1.73 -5.22
CA CYS A 142 8.29 2.87 -4.59
C CYS A 142 7.56 3.37 -3.34
N VAL A 143 6.22 3.49 -3.39
CA VAL A 143 5.42 3.90 -2.22
C VAL A 143 5.47 2.85 -1.11
N THR A 144 5.43 1.56 -1.47
CA THR A 144 5.60 0.47 -0.50
C THR A 144 6.99 0.52 0.13
N LEU A 145 8.05 0.70 -0.66
CA LEU A 145 9.42 0.78 -0.14
C LEU A 145 9.59 1.99 0.80
N ALA A 146 9.04 3.15 0.44
CA ALA A 146 9.01 4.33 1.31
C ALA A 146 8.32 4.03 2.65
N THR A 147 7.16 3.35 2.60
CA THR A 147 6.42 2.92 3.79
C THR A 147 7.25 1.98 4.67
N LEU A 148 7.88 0.98 4.07
CA LEU A 148 8.71 0.00 4.77
C LEU A 148 9.95 0.67 5.41
N LEU A 149 10.58 1.62 4.73
CA LEU A 149 11.72 2.36 5.31
C LEU A 149 11.32 3.18 6.55
N MET A 150 10.14 3.82 6.53
CA MET A 150 9.60 4.50 7.72
C MET A 150 9.31 3.51 8.85
N LEU A 151 8.63 2.40 8.55
CA LEU A 151 8.34 1.38 9.55
C LEU A 151 9.61 0.73 10.11
N ALA A 152 10.66 0.58 9.30
CA ALA A 152 11.97 0.08 9.74
C ALA A 152 12.61 1.07 10.71
N ALA A 153 12.59 2.37 10.39
CA ALA A 153 13.12 3.41 11.26
C ALA A 153 12.39 3.43 12.61
N VAL A 154 11.05 3.36 12.61
CA VAL A 154 10.27 3.30 13.85
C VAL A 154 10.54 2.00 14.60
N SER A 155 10.58 0.84 13.94
CA SER A 155 10.83 -0.46 14.57
C SER A 155 12.21 -0.53 15.21
N HIS A 156 13.22 0.04 14.56
CA HIS A 156 14.56 0.17 15.10
C HIS A 156 14.57 1.10 16.32
N PHE A 157 13.92 2.25 16.24
CA PHE A 157 13.82 3.21 17.35
C PHE A 157 13.16 2.62 18.61
N VAL A 158 12.10 1.82 18.43
CA VAL A 158 11.42 1.13 19.55
C VAL A 158 12.09 -0.18 19.98
N GLY A 159 13.21 -0.57 19.37
CA GLY A 159 13.94 -1.80 19.70
C GLY A 159 13.21 -3.10 19.33
N ASN A 160 12.23 -3.07 18.43
CA ASN A 160 11.49 -4.27 18.00
C ASN A 160 12.23 -4.99 16.87
N VAL A 161 13.27 -5.76 17.23
CA VAL A 161 14.15 -6.47 16.30
C VAL A 161 13.38 -7.47 15.43
N ALA A 162 12.46 -8.25 16.03
CA ALA A 162 11.66 -9.22 15.31
C ALA A 162 10.80 -8.58 14.19
N LEU A 163 10.20 -7.42 14.47
CA LEU A 163 9.44 -6.67 13.47
C LEU A 163 10.35 -6.07 12.40
N LEU A 164 11.52 -5.55 12.81
CA LEU A 164 12.52 -4.99 11.91
C LEU A 164 13.00 -6.01 10.87
N ASP A 165 13.26 -7.25 11.27
CA ASP A 165 13.67 -8.33 10.36
C ASP A 165 12.65 -8.54 9.24
N LEU A 166 11.36 -8.65 9.60
CA LEU A 166 10.29 -8.83 8.61
C LEU A 166 10.20 -7.64 7.65
N ILE A 167 10.37 -6.42 8.16
CA ILE A 167 10.35 -5.21 7.35
C ILE A 167 11.54 -5.17 6.38
N VAL A 168 12.75 -5.50 6.85
CA VAL A 168 13.96 -5.52 6.02
C VAL A 168 13.86 -6.59 4.93
N ILE A 169 13.34 -7.77 5.26
CA ILE A 169 13.08 -8.84 4.30
C ILE A 169 12.10 -8.35 3.20
N LEU A 170 10.99 -7.75 3.59
CA LEU A 170 10.01 -7.20 2.66
C LEU A 170 10.61 -6.06 1.82
N ALA A 171 11.38 -5.16 2.44
CA ALA A 171 12.02 -4.04 1.75
C ALA A 171 13.03 -4.54 0.73
N GLY A 172 13.83 -5.55 1.06
CA GLY A 172 14.77 -6.20 0.14
C GLY A 172 14.06 -6.88 -1.03
N ALA A 173 12.96 -7.59 -0.77
CA ALA A 173 12.16 -8.22 -1.83
C ALA A 173 11.52 -7.18 -2.77
N VAL A 174 10.96 -6.10 -2.22
CA VAL A 174 10.39 -4.99 -3.00
C VAL A 174 11.47 -4.23 -3.78
N ALA A 175 12.65 -3.99 -3.19
CA ALA A 175 13.77 -3.36 -3.87
C ALA A 175 14.27 -4.23 -5.05
N GLY A 176 14.40 -5.54 -4.86
CA GLY A 176 14.73 -6.49 -5.93
C GLY A 176 13.70 -6.50 -7.05
N PHE A 177 12.41 -6.45 -6.71
CA PHE A 177 11.33 -6.30 -7.69
C PHE A 177 11.41 -4.96 -8.45
N LEU A 178 11.69 -3.85 -7.76
CA LEU A 178 11.78 -2.52 -8.35
C LEU A 178 12.87 -2.41 -9.41
N VAL A 179 13.99 -3.15 -9.29
CA VAL A 179 15.01 -3.24 -10.36
C VAL A 179 14.39 -3.66 -11.70
N LEU A 180 13.40 -4.56 -11.67
CA LEU A 180 12.71 -5.09 -12.86
C LEU A 180 11.46 -4.29 -13.25
N ASN A 181 10.93 -3.47 -12.35
CA ASN A 181 9.66 -2.78 -12.55
C ASN A 181 9.82 -1.28 -12.82
N LEU A 182 10.78 -0.61 -12.19
CA LEU A 182 11.00 0.83 -12.34
C LEU A 182 11.55 1.17 -13.73
N ARG A 183 11.03 2.24 -14.35
CA ARG A 183 11.56 2.75 -15.63
C ARG A 183 12.74 3.69 -15.41
N TYR A 184 13.80 3.51 -16.18
CA TYR A 184 14.98 4.38 -16.21
C TYR A 184 15.59 4.37 -17.63
N PRO A 185 16.57 5.22 -17.99
CA PRO A 185 17.06 5.30 -19.37
C PRO A 185 17.52 3.95 -19.98
N GLY A 186 18.12 3.06 -19.17
CA GLY A 186 18.50 1.69 -19.58
C GLY A 186 17.36 0.65 -19.53
N GLN A 187 16.19 1.00 -19.01
CA GLN A 187 15.00 0.17 -18.94
C GLN A 187 13.75 1.04 -19.23
N PRO A 188 13.44 1.31 -20.51
CA PRO A 188 12.33 2.21 -20.87
C PRO A 188 10.95 1.63 -20.56
N ARG A 189 10.85 0.33 -20.21
CA ARG A 189 9.61 -0.38 -19.89
C ARG A 189 9.85 -1.36 -18.74
N ALA A 190 8.86 -1.55 -17.87
CA ALA A 190 8.91 -2.61 -16.85
C ALA A 190 9.06 -3.99 -17.50
N ARG A 191 9.94 -4.82 -16.91
CA ARG A 191 10.17 -6.22 -17.30
C ARG A 191 9.32 -7.19 -16.50
N ALA A 192 8.78 -6.75 -15.36
CA ALA A 192 7.85 -7.50 -14.53
C ALA A 192 6.79 -6.55 -13.96
N PHE A 193 5.55 -7.01 -13.91
CA PHE A 193 4.46 -6.29 -13.23
C PHE A 193 4.18 -6.89 -11.85
N LEU A 194 3.73 -6.04 -10.93
CA LEU A 194 3.40 -6.43 -9.56
C LEU A 194 2.16 -7.34 -9.54
N GLY A 195 1.11 -6.93 -10.27
CA GLY A 195 -0.14 -7.67 -10.40
C GLY A 195 -1.06 -7.49 -9.18
N ASN A 196 -2.31 -7.96 -9.29
CA ASN A 196 -3.25 -7.96 -8.17
C ASN A 196 -2.72 -8.83 -7.03
N SER A 197 -2.07 -9.94 -7.36
CA SER A 197 -1.34 -10.77 -6.41
C SER A 197 -0.33 -9.98 -5.58
N GLY A 198 0.58 -9.25 -6.22
CA GLY A 198 1.61 -8.49 -5.51
C GLY A 198 1.05 -7.32 -4.71
N SER A 199 0.19 -6.50 -5.30
CA SER A 199 -0.35 -5.31 -4.64
C SER A 199 -1.21 -5.66 -3.42
N THR A 200 -1.99 -6.74 -3.50
CA THR A 200 -2.80 -7.24 -2.38
C THR A 200 -1.92 -7.71 -1.22
N ILE A 201 -0.85 -8.46 -1.51
CA ILE A 201 0.11 -8.94 -0.50
C ILE A 201 0.84 -7.77 0.15
N LEU A 202 1.31 -6.79 -0.64
CA LEU A 202 2.04 -5.64 -0.10
C LEU A 202 1.13 -4.76 0.77
N GLY A 203 -0.12 -4.52 0.35
CA GLY A 203 -1.09 -3.81 1.18
C GLY A 203 -1.40 -4.54 2.48
N PHE A 204 -1.56 -5.87 2.44
CA PHE A 204 -1.73 -6.69 3.65
C PHE A 204 -0.51 -6.64 4.57
N ALA A 205 0.70 -6.76 4.01
CA ALA A 205 1.93 -6.70 4.78
C ALA A 205 2.10 -5.34 5.47
N ILE A 206 1.82 -4.24 4.78
CA ILE A 206 1.83 -2.90 5.40
C ILE A 206 0.82 -2.83 6.55
N ALA A 207 -0.41 -3.31 6.36
CA ALA A 207 -1.43 -3.31 7.42
C ALA A 207 -0.98 -4.16 8.62
N TRP A 208 -0.44 -5.36 8.38
CA TRP A 208 0.12 -6.24 9.39
C TRP A 208 1.20 -5.53 10.20
N LEU A 209 2.22 -4.98 9.54
CA LEU A 209 3.34 -4.30 10.17
C LEU A 209 2.89 -3.07 10.98
N THR A 210 1.96 -2.29 10.41
CA THR A 210 1.41 -1.08 11.04
C THR A 210 0.59 -1.41 12.29
N ILE A 211 -0.18 -2.51 12.27
CA ILE A 211 -0.90 -2.96 13.46
C ILE A 211 0.06 -3.58 14.47
N ARG A 212 1.08 -4.33 14.04
CA ARG A 212 2.10 -4.87 14.95
C ARG A 212 2.83 -3.79 15.74
N ILE A 213 3.24 -2.72 15.08
CA ILE A 213 4.07 -1.69 15.72
C ILE A 213 3.30 -0.95 16.82
N SER A 214 1.97 -0.84 16.72
CA SER A 214 1.13 -0.23 17.76
C SER A 214 0.87 -1.13 18.98
N HIS A 215 1.24 -2.42 18.93
CA HIS A 215 1.16 -3.34 20.08
C HIS A 215 2.43 -3.35 20.95
N SER A 216 3.46 -2.56 20.61
CA SER A 216 4.68 -2.49 21.41
C SER A 216 4.37 -1.95 22.82
N SER A 217 4.60 -2.77 23.85
CA SER A 217 4.37 -2.41 25.25
C SER A 217 5.44 -1.48 25.82
N LEU A 218 6.65 -1.51 25.27
CA LEU A 218 7.79 -0.71 25.74
C LEU A 218 7.78 0.71 25.16
N TYR A 219 7.33 0.87 23.92
CA TYR A 219 7.23 2.16 23.23
C TYR A 219 5.94 2.16 22.39
N PRO A 220 4.80 2.52 22.99
CA PRO A 220 3.54 2.50 22.28
C PRO A 220 3.57 3.52 21.15
N VAL A 221 3.51 3.03 19.91
CA VAL A 221 3.30 3.86 18.73
C VAL A 221 1.81 4.07 18.59
N SER A 222 1.36 5.33 18.60
CA SER A 222 -0.05 5.66 18.44
C SER A 222 -0.61 5.04 17.16
N SER A 223 -1.72 4.31 17.26
CA SER A 223 -2.40 3.72 16.12
C SER A 223 -2.88 4.77 15.10
N VAL A 224 -2.99 6.04 15.52
CA VAL A 224 -3.28 7.20 14.66
C VAL A 224 -2.19 7.42 13.60
N LEU A 225 -0.95 6.97 13.83
CA LEU A 225 0.13 7.08 12.85
C LEU A 225 -0.02 6.12 11.67
N GLY A 226 -0.81 5.05 11.80
CA GLY A 226 -0.94 4.03 10.76
C GLY A 226 -1.36 4.57 9.39
N PRO A 227 -2.46 5.35 9.29
CA PRO A 227 -2.86 6.02 8.06
C PRO A 227 -1.79 6.93 7.45
N TRP A 228 -0.91 7.52 8.26
CA TRP A 228 0.12 8.45 7.79
C TRP A 228 1.25 7.76 7.04
N PHE A 229 1.58 6.52 7.39
CA PHE A 229 2.61 5.75 6.68
C PHE A 229 2.23 5.44 5.23
N VAL A 230 0.94 5.46 4.90
CA VAL A 230 0.40 5.25 3.55
C VAL A 230 -0.53 6.39 3.11
N ALA A 231 -0.25 7.61 3.56
CA ALA A 231 -1.18 8.72 3.40
C ALA A 231 -1.58 8.98 1.92
N PRO A 232 -0.67 9.10 0.95
CA PRO A 232 -1.07 9.40 -0.43
C PRO A 232 -2.03 8.37 -1.06
N PRO A 233 -1.74 7.05 -1.07
CA PRO A 233 -2.68 6.08 -1.62
C PRO A 233 -3.98 5.99 -0.82
N LEU A 234 -3.92 6.12 0.50
CA LEU A 234 -5.12 6.05 1.33
C LEU A 234 -6.06 7.25 1.09
N ILE A 235 -5.51 8.46 1.01
CA ILE A 235 -6.26 9.68 0.71
C ILE A 235 -6.90 9.59 -0.68
N ASP A 236 -6.15 9.20 -1.70
CA ASP A 236 -6.66 9.06 -3.07
C ASP A 236 -7.77 7.99 -3.15
N CYS A 237 -7.58 6.86 -2.46
CA CYS A 237 -8.57 5.79 -2.37
C CYS A 237 -9.89 6.27 -1.74
N VAL A 238 -9.82 6.95 -0.58
CA VAL A 238 -11.01 7.48 0.11
C VAL A 238 -11.74 8.48 -0.77
N VAL A 239 -11.03 9.46 -1.35
CA VAL A 239 -11.62 10.49 -2.21
C VAL A 239 -12.38 9.88 -3.39
N LEU A 240 -11.79 8.88 -4.06
CA LEU A 240 -12.42 8.23 -5.20
C LEU A 240 -13.62 7.37 -4.81
N ILE A 241 -13.53 6.62 -3.72
CA ILE A 241 -14.66 5.85 -3.20
C ILE A 241 -15.82 6.79 -2.85
N THR A 242 -15.56 7.88 -2.13
CA THR A 242 -16.58 8.89 -1.80
C THR A 242 -17.23 9.48 -3.05
N ARG A 243 -16.42 9.86 -4.05
CA ARG A 243 -16.94 10.40 -5.32
C ARG A 243 -17.80 9.39 -6.08
N ARG A 244 -17.40 8.11 -6.12
CA ARG A 244 -18.17 7.02 -6.75
C ARG A 244 -19.51 6.82 -6.06
N LEU A 245 -19.52 6.82 -4.73
CA LEU A 245 -20.75 6.69 -3.95
C LEU A 245 -21.71 7.87 -4.20
N HIS A 246 -21.20 9.10 -4.25
CA HIS A 246 -22.03 10.28 -4.62
C HIS A 246 -22.62 10.17 -6.04
N GLN A 247 -21.92 9.52 -6.96
CA GLN A 247 -22.37 9.25 -8.33
C GLN A 247 -23.20 7.97 -8.47
N ARG A 248 -23.53 7.28 -7.35
CA ARG A 248 -24.22 5.97 -7.33
C ARG A 248 -23.52 4.89 -8.17
N ARG A 249 -22.19 4.96 -8.27
CA ARG A 249 -21.35 3.97 -8.94
C ARG A 249 -20.75 3.02 -7.91
N SER A 250 -20.33 1.83 -8.36
CA SER A 250 -19.62 0.88 -7.50
C SER A 250 -18.30 1.49 -6.99
N PRO A 251 -18.00 1.40 -5.68
CA PRO A 251 -16.71 1.78 -5.11
C PRO A 251 -15.51 1.10 -5.76
N PHE A 252 -15.71 -0.09 -6.31
CA PHE A 252 -14.67 -0.93 -6.92
C PHE A 252 -14.62 -0.83 -8.46
N GLY A 253 -15.34 0.13 -9.05
CA GLY A 253 -15.23 0.42 -10.48
C GLY A 253 -13.86 1.02 -10.84
N GLY A 254 -13.29 0.63 -11.98
CA GLY A 254 -12.05 1.24 -12.48
C GLY A 254 -12.31 2.60 -13.12
N ASP A 255 -11.50 3.60 -12.79
CA ASP A 255 -11.56 4.96 -13.40
C ASP A 255 -10.15 5.52 -13.56
N ARG A 256 -9.99 6.50 -14.47
CA ARG A 256 -8.72 7.23 -14.70
C ARG A 256 -8.58 8.48 -13.84
N ASP A 257 -9.34 8.59 -12.74
CA ASP A 257 -9.42 9.78 -11.90
C ASP A 257 -8.46 9.77 -10.69
N HIS A 258 -7.64 8.73 -10.56
CA HIS A 258 -6.55 8.69 -9.58
C HIS A 258 -5.54 9.82 -9.77
N LEU A 259 -4.97 10.30 -8.67
CA LEU A 259 -3.92 11.32 -8.70
C LEU A 259 -2.79 10.96 -9.66
N HIS A 260 -2.35 9.71 -9.69
CA HIS A 260 -1.28 9.26 -10.58
C HIS A 260 -1.67 9.40 -12.06
N HIS A 261 -2.93 9.16 -12.44
CA HIS A 261 -3.42 9.40 -13.79
C HIS A 261 -3.50 10.89 -14.13
N LEU A 262 -3.91 11.74 -13.18
CA LEU A 262 -3.91 13.19 -13.36
C LEU A 262 -2.49 13.72 -13.60
N MET A 263 -1.50 13.20 -12.88
CA MET A 263 -0.09 13.56 -13.08
C MET A 263 0.43 13.08 -14.44
N LEU A 264 0.12 11.85 -14.87
CA LEU A 264 0.50 11.37 -16.20
C LEU A 264 -0.10 12.24 -17.31
N ASP A 265 -1.39 12.59 -17.22
CA ASP A 265 -2.07 13.46 -18.19
C ASP A 265 -1.55 14.93 -18.15
N ALA A 266 -0.98 15.35 -17.01
CA ALA A 266 -0.27 16.62 -16.88
C ALA A 266 1.13 16.61 -17.53
N GLY A 267 1.63 15.43 -17.92
CA GLY A 267 2.89 15.23 -18.64
C GLY A 267 4.04 14.70 -17.77
N TYR A 268 3.79 14.24 -16.56
CA TYR A 268 4.82 13.59 -15.74
C TYR A 268 5.14 12.20 -16.32
N SER A 269 6.40 11.77 -16.24
CA SER A 269 6.77 10.39 -16.57
C SER A 269 6.34 9.41 -15.46
N PRO A 270 6.13 8.12 -15.75
CA PRO A 270 5.80 7.11 -14.72
C PRO A 270 6.76 7.14 -13.52
N THR A 271 8.07 7.23 -13.78
CA THR A 271 9.11 7.32 -12.75
C THR A 271 9.00 8.60 -11.93
N GLN A 272 8.70 9.75 -12.55
CA GLN A 272 8.47 11.00 -11.81
C GLN A 272 7.27 10.86 -10.87
N VAL A 273 6.17 10.27 -11.34
CA VAL A 273 4.98 10.03 -10.52
C VAL A 273 5.31 9.09 -9.35
N ALA A 274 6.01 7.99 -9.61
CA ALA A 274 6.43 7.02 -8.59
C ALA A 274 7.29 7.68 -7.50
N LEU A 275 8.33 8.42 -7.88
CA LEU A 275 9.24 9.07 -6.94
C LEU A 275 8.56 10.21 -6.18
N LEU A 276 7.74 11.04 -6.83
CA LEU A 276 7.04 12.14 -6.16
C LEU A 276 6.04 11.62 -5.12
N LEU A 277 5.27 10.57 -5.45
CA LEU A 277 4.33 9.99 -4.48
C LEU A 277 5.04 9.21 -3.37
N ALA A 278 6.17 8.57 -3.65
CA ALA A 278 7.01 7.97 -2.61
C ALA A 278 7.60 9.02 -1.67
N THR A 279 8.14 10.13 -2.21
CA THR A 279 8.63 11.25 -1.41
C THR A 279 7.53 11.90 -0.58
N LEU A 280 6.34 12.11 -1.15
CA LEU A 280 5.19 12.63 -0.40
C LEU A 280 4.78 11.67 0.72
N THR A 281 4.84 10.36 0.48
CA THR A 281 4.59 9.33 1.50
C THR A 281 5.59 9.46 2.66
N LEU A 282 6.89 9.62 2.36
CA LEU A 282 7.91 9.86 3.37
C LEU A 282 7.67 11.16 4.14
N LEU A 283 7.40 12.26 3.45
CA LEU A 283 7.20 13.57 4.08
C LEU A 283 5.98 13.60 5.01
N LEU A 284 4.85 13.03 4.59
CA LEU A 284 3.64 12.98 5.41
C LEU A 284 3.81 12.04 6.60
N GLY A 285 4.41 10.86 6.39
CA GLY A 285 4.65 9.89 7.45
C GLY A 285 5.65 10.38 8.49
N PHE A 286 6.82 10.88 8.06
CA PHE A 286 7.81 11.47 8.97
C PHE A 286 7.30 12.75 9.62
N GLY A 287 6.55 13.59 8.89
CA GLY A 287 5.94 14.80 9.46
C GLY A 287 4.99 14.48 10.61
N ALA A 288 4.12 13.48 10.45
CA ALA A 288 3.23 13.01 11.51
C ALA A 288 3.97 12.37 12.69
N LEU A 289 5.03 11.60 12.41
CA LEU A 289 5.89 11.02 13.43
C LEU A 289 6.60 12.12 14.23
N LEU A 290 7.22 13.09 13.57
CA LEU A 290 7.89 14.23 14.20
C LEU A 290 6.91 15.05 15.03
N ALA A 291 5.71 15.33 14.50
CA ALA A 291 4.67 16.02 15.25
C ALA A 291 4.32 15.28 16.55
N THR A 292 4.16 13.95 16.49
CA THR A 292 3.95 13.12 17.70
C THR A 292 5.12 13.26 18.68
N CYS A 293 6.37 13.19 18.21
CA CYS A 293 7.55 13.35 19.06
C CYS A 293 7.65 14.74 19.70
N LEU A 294 7.13 15.77 19.04
CA LEU A 294 7.03 17.14 19.57
C LEU A 294 5.82 17.35 20.50
N GLY A 295 5.07 16.29 20.82
CA GLY A 295 3.92 16.34 21.72
C GLY A 295 2.62 16.80 21.05
N ALA A 296 2.50 16.71 19.72
CA ALA A 296 1.23 16.99 19.05
C ALA A 296 0.14 16.02 19.51
N HIS A 297 -1.02 16.56 19.88
CA HIS A 297 -2.14 15.75 20.33
C HIS A 297 -2.66 14.85 19.19
N PRO A 298 -2.99 13.56 19.45
CA PRO A 298 -3.45 12.63 18.40
C PRO A 298 -4.65 13.16 17.59
N LEU A 299 -5.57 13.89 18.24
CA LEU A 299 -6.71 14.53 17.55
C LEU A 299 -6.26 15.53 16.47
N ALA A 300 -5.18 16.27 16.69
CA ALA A 300 -4.67 17.22 15.70
C ALA A 300 -4.20 16.49 14.44
N LEU A 301 -3.57 15.32 14.59
CA LEU A 301 -3.20 14.45 13.46
C LEU A 301 -4.45 13.93 12.75
N VAL A 302 -5.45 13.43 13.48
CA VAL A 302 -6.71 12.97 12.86
C VAL A 302 -7.38 14.09 12.07
N VAL A 303 -7.54 15.27 12.66
CA VAL A 303 -8.15 16.45 12.01
C VAL A 303 -7.34 16.86 10.78
N THR A 304 -6.01 16.93 10.88
CA THR A 304 -5.14 17.27 9.75
C THR A 304 -5.27 16.27 8.61
N PHE A 305 -5.35 14.97 8.92
CA PHE A 305 -5.54 13.93 7.91
C PHE A 305 -6.88 14.11 7.16
N PHE A 306 -7.97 14.40 7.87
CA PHE A 306 -9.27 14.70 7.24
C PHE A 306 -9.26 16.00 6.43
N VAL A 307 -8.52 17.02 6.87
CA VAL A 307 -8.33 18.26 6.09
C VAL A 307 -7.59 17.96 4.79
N LEU A 308 -6.57 17.09 4.80
CA LEU A 308 -5.86 16.67 3.59
C LEU A 308 -6.78 15.87 2.64
N ILE A 309 -7.65 15.00 3.17
CA ILE A 309 -8.67 14.31 2.36
C ILE A 309 -9.61 15.32 1.70
N ALA A 310 -10.14 16.28 2.47
CA ALA A 310 -11.03 17.30 1.94
C ALA A 310 -10.33 18.16 0.87
N ALA A 311 -9.10 18.61 1.14
CA ALA A 311 -8.30 19.37 0.20
C ALA A 311 -8.06 18.59 -1.11
N HIS A 312 -7.70 17.30 -1.02
CA HIS A 312 -7.52 16.44 -2.19
C HIS A 312 -8.83 16.21 -2.95
N TYR A 313 -9.95 16.06 -2.23
CA TYR A 313 -11.29 15.96 -2.83
C TYR A 313 -11.58 17.20 -3.67
N PHE A 314 -11.50 18.40 -3.08
CA PHE A 314 -11.77 19.65 -3.79
C PHE A 314 -10.79 19.91 -4.94
N PHE A 315 -9.51 19.57 -4.76
CA PHE A 315 -8.51 19.69 -5.82
C PHE A 315 -8.85 18.83 -7.04
N THR A 316 -9.34 17.60 -6.82
CA THR A 316 -9.63 16.62 -7.88
C THR A 316 -11.07 16.66 -8.42
N LEU A 317 -11.93 17.52 -7.88
CA LEU A 317 -13.32 17.68 -8.36
C LEU A 317 -13.40 18.01 -9.85
N ASP A 318 -12.58 18.95 -10.31
CA ASP A 318 -12.46 19.33 -11.72
C ASP A 318 -11.14 18.81 -12.29
N ARG A 319 -11.26 17.74 -13.08
CA ARG A 319 -10.12 17.08 -13.73
C ARG A 319 -9.26 18.07 -14.54
N GLN A 320 -9.89 18.97 -15.29
CA GLN A 320 -9.15 19.88 -16.18
C GLN A 320 -8.33 20.89 -15.37
N ARG A 321 -8.93 21.43 -14.30
CA ARG A 321 -8.24 22.33 -13.37
C ARG A 321 -7.09 21.62 -12.66
N ALA A 322 -7.31 20.40 -12.16
CA ALA A 322 -6.28 19.62 -11.49
C ALA A 322 -5.09 19.33 -12.42
N VAL A 323 -5.35 18.86 -13.64
CA VAL A 323 -4.32 18.58 -14.65
C VAL A 323 -3.57 19.87 -15.06
N SER A 324 -4.28 20.99 -15.22
CA SER A 324 -3.65 22.28 -15.51
C SER A 324 -2.71 22.72 -14.38
N ALA A 325 -3.17 22.67 -13.13
CA ALA A 325 -2.37 23.01 -11.95
C ALA A 325 -1.11 22.13 -11.83
N LEU A 326 -1.26 20.80 -11.98
CA LEU A 326 -0.14 19.87 -12.00
C LEU A 326 0.84 20.18 -13.14
N ARG A 327 0.34 20.53 -14.33
CA ARG A 327 1.20 20.88 -15.46
C ARG A 327 2.04 22.14 -15.18
N HIS A 328 1.47 23.13 -14.50
CA HIS A 328 2.20 24.33 -14.07
C HIS A 328 3.30 23.99 -13.06
N LEU A 329 3.00 23.16 -12.05
CA LEU A 329 4.00 22.67 -11.09
C LEU A 329 5.12 21.87 -11.78
N GLY A 330 4.76 21.00 -12.73
CA GLY A 330 5.71 20.15 -13.45
C GLY A 330 6.66 20.92 -14.36
N ARG A 331 6.28 22.10 -14.87
CA ARG A 331 7.19 22.97 -15.64
C ARG A 331 8.34 23.50 -14.79
N GLY A 332 8.10 23.80 -13.51
CA GLY A 332 9.15 24.22 -12.57
C GLY A 332 10.17 23.12 -12.29
N LEU A 333 9.73 21.85 -12.25
CA LEU A 333 10.60 20.68 -12.01
C LEU A 333 11.41 20.25 -13.24
N ARG A 334 11.05 20.71 -14.45
CA ARG A 334 11.81 20.44 -15.69
C ARG A 334 12.91 21.47 -15.98
N LEU A 335 13.02 22.50 -15.14
CA LEU A 335 14.04 23.57 -15.23
C LEU A 335 15.23 23.34 -14.29
N ILE A 336 15.28 22.19 -13.60
CA ILE A 336 16.38 21.70 -12.76
C ILE A 336 16.86 20.39 -13.37
#